data_AF-A0A640KCB4-F1
#
_entry.id   AF-A0A640KCB4-F1
#
_cell.length_a   1.000
_cell.length_b   1.000
_cell.length_c   1.000
_cell.angle_alpha   90.00
_cell.angle_beta   90.00
_cell.angle_gamma   90.00
#
_symmetry.space_group_name_H-M   'P 1'
#
loop_
_entity.id
_entity.type
_entity.pdbx_description
1 polymer ?
#
loop_
_entity_poly.entity_id
_entity_poly.type
_entity_poly.pdbx_seq_one_letter_code
_entity_poly.pdbx_strand_id
1 'polypeptide(L)'
;MPVMKRPRSNSMVEELAVSAYVQTCTKFRSNITFTDISKVSCVGQHVLLVGALEQLQDNSVKSVPFYCPAVAEALQRVKPGSTVKTLAEVSGRKGYTEVTVTALPATVSRTNCPYRADSISEAVAAACGSVEEGEVLDVYVRAPAGAETAIANAVARAAPHSYTAKARQATKAYMKQAMTLNVVMSSRAAFTQEMVQGKSVCVAELEAICTSVQLCQRLVDTPPCMLDTVVYAEVAAAYADELGVDITVIKGEELREKGYNGIYAVGKCAQYPPHLVTLRYKNPNAAAGAKNIAMVGKGIVYDCGGLALKSAAHMTNMKTDMGGSAGVFCAFIAVVRSMKAQKTHFNHIANISVTLCMAENAIGPNSYHNDDVVVMKSGKSVEVMNTDAEGRMVLGDGVHYATAEQDFVPDLLIDMATLTGAQGIATGSKHAGIYASDVGAEKDMVHAGLQSGDLCYPVLYCPEYHEEVYKSPCADMRNVANSPASAGSSCGGYFVEQQLNERFKGPFVHVDMAYPCSNTAGATGYGVTLVFEFLRKQKH
;
A
#
# COMPACT_ATOMS: atom_id res chain seq x y z
N MET A 1 22.66 -13.23 14.01
CA MET A 1 23.47 -12.01 14.21
C MET A 1 23.19 -11.49 15.61
N PRO A 2 24.18 -10.94 16.34
CA PRO A 2 24.00 -10.63 17.75
C PRO A 2 23.03 -9.45 17.93
N VAL A 3 22.13 -9.58 18.90
CA VAL A 3 21.08 -8.65 19.32
C VAL A 3 21.62 -7.26 19.69
N MET A 4 22.93 -7.14 19.98
CA MET A 4 23.57 -5.92 20.48
C MET A 4 23.98 -4.86 19.43
N LYS A 5 23.44 -4.90 18.19
CA LYS A 5 23.76 -3.88 17.17
C LYS A 5 22.69 -2.81 16.95
N ARG A 6 21.44 -3.01 17.38
CA ARG A 6 20.37 -2.05 17.13
C ARG A 6 20.43 -0.91 18.16
N PRO A 7 20.67 0.35 17.76
CA PRO A 7 20.64 1.49 18.67
C PRO A 7 19.18 1.90 18.94
N ARG A 8 18.47 1.11 19.75
CA ARG A 8 17.03 1.25 20.04
C ARG A 8 16.75 1.22 21.55
N SER A 9 16.52 0.08 22.17
CA SER A 9 16.21 -0.05 23.60
C SER A 9 17.40 -0.55 24.42
N ASN A 10 17.47 -0.16 25.69
CA ASN A 10 18.42 -0.72 26.67
C ASN A 10 17.95 -2.08 27.23
N SER A 11 16.78 -2.57 26.82
CA SER A 11 16.20 -3.84 27.27
C SER A 11 16.53 -4.98 26.32
N MET A 12 17.32 -5.96 26.79
CA MET A 12 17.64 -7.17 26.02
C MET A 12 16.38 -7.95 25.62
N VAL A 13 15.37 -8.01 26.49
CA VAL A 13 14.11 -8.74 26.24
C VAL A 13 13.35 -8.11 25.09
N GLU A 14 13.28 -6.77 25.07
CA GLU A 14 12.65 -6.01 24.00
C GLU A 14 13.38 -6.24 22.68
N GLU A 15 14.71 -6.06 22.65
CA GLU A 15 15.52 -6.21 21.43
C GLU A 15 15.50 -7.62 20.82
N LEU A 16 15.36 -8.66 21.64
CA LEU A 16 15.14 -10.03 21.20
C LEU A 16 13.79 -10.19 20.48
N ALA A 17 12.71 -9.66 21.07
CA ALA A 17 11.38 -9.72 20.47
C ALA A 17 11.33 -8.92 19.15
N VAL A 18 12.00 -7.78 19.11
CA VAL A 18 12.10 -6.92 17.91
C VAL A 18 12.88 -7.62 16.81
N SER A 19 13.98 -8.30 17.13
CA SER A 19 14.74 -9.06 16.14
C SER A 19 13.90 -10.21 15.56
N ALA A 20 13.08 -10.87 16.37
CA ALA A 20 12.14 -11.88 15.89
C ALA A 20 11.07 -11.25 14.98
N TYR A 21 10.52 -10.08 15.35
CA TYR A 21 9.60 -9.33 14.50
C TYR A 21 10.23 -8.93 13.16
N VAL A 22 11.45 -8.39 13.15
CA VAL A 22 12.17 -8.05 11.91
C VAL A 22 12.31 -9.29 11.02
N GLN A 23 12.68 -10.45 11.58
CA GLN A 23 12.76 -11.69 10.80
C GLN A 23 11.44 -12.08 10.14
N THR A 24 10.30 -11.90 10.83
CA THR A 24 8.98 -12.18 10.23
C THR A 24 8.62 -11.21 9.11
N CYS A 25 9.13 -9.97 9.15
CA CYS A 25 8.90 -8.99 8.09
C CYS A 25 9.82 -9.26 6.89
N THR A 26 11.11 -9.48 7.11
CA THR A 26 12.10 -9.64 6.02
C THR A 26 11.97 -10.97 5.28
N LYS A 27 11.47 -12.00 5.95
CA LYS A 27 11.18 -13.31 5.35
C LYS A 27 9.70 -13.49 4.98
N PHE A 28 8.94 -12.40 4.95
CA PHE A 28 7.50 -12.47 4.73
C PHE A 28 7.17 -13.12 3.37
N ARG A 29 6.16 -13.98 3.38
CA ARG A 29 5.53 -14.61 2.21
C ARG A 29 4.03 -14.59 2.43
N SER A 30 3.25 -14.34 1.38
CA SER A 30 1.81 -14.43 1.51
C SER A 30 1.34 -15.86 1.77
N ASN A 31 0.19 -15.99 2.44
CA ASN A 31 -0.53 -17.26 2.57
C ASN A 31 -1.51 -17.51 1.40
N ILE A 32 -1.26 -16.87 0.25
CA ILE A 32 -2.08 -16.95 -0.96
C ILE A 32 -1.31 -17.75 -2.02
N THR A 33 -1.97 -18.73 -2.64
CA THR A 33 -1.45 -19.50 -3.77
C THR A 33 -2.41 -19.41 -4.96
N PHE A 34 -1.92 -19.74 -6.16
CA PHE A 34 -2.75 -19.77 -7.37
C PHE A 34 -2.67 -21.14 -8.04
N THR A 35 -3.83 -21.73 -8.35
CA THR A 35 -3.93 -23.01 -9.06
C THR A 35 -4.62 -22.83 -10.40
N ASP A 36 -4.05 -23.40 -11.47
CA ASP A 36 -4.68 -23.44 -12.80
C ASP A 36 -5.96 -24.27 -12.71
N ILE A 37 -7.09 -23.68 -13.07
CA ILE A 37 -8.40 -24.34 -13.03
C ILE A 37 -8.41 -25.66 -13.81
N SER A 38 -7.58 -25.80 -14.86
CA SER A 38 -7.49 -27.05 -15.63
C SER A 38 -6.71 -28.16 -14.94
N LYS A 39 -6.06 -27.88 -13.80
CA LYS A 39 -5.21 -28.82 -13.05
C LYS A 39 -5.74 -29.13 -11.65
N VAL A 40 -6.92 -28.63 -11.31
CA VAL A 40 -7.53 -28.90 -10.01
C VAL A 40 -7.84 -30.40 -9.90
N SER A 41 -7.27 -31.03 -8.88
CA SER A 41 -7.39 -32.48 -8.63
C SER A 41 -7.96 -32.82 -7.25
N CYS A 42 -7.99 -31.86 -6.33
CA CYS A 42 -8.59 -31.98 -5.00
C CYS A 42 -9.36 -30.69 -4.63
N VAL A 43 -10.20 -30.78 -3.60
CA VAL A 43 -10.99 -29.66 -3.07
C VAL A 43 -10.64 -29.47 -1.59
N GLY A 44 -10.43 -28.22 -1.18
CA GLY A 44 -10.17 -27.81 0.20
C GLY A 44 -11.35 -28.05 1.13
N GLN A 45 -11.15 -27.79 2.42
CA GLN A 45 -12.19 -27.99 3.44
C GLN A 45 -13.33 -26.98 3.33
N HIS A 46 -12.96 -25.78 2.87
CA HIS A 46 -13.86 -24.67 2.61
C HIS A 46 -13.68 -24.22 1.17
N VAL A 47 -14.80 -23.91 0.52
CA VAL A 47 -14.83 -23.40 -0.86
C VAL A 47 -15.63 -22.11 -0.87
N LEU A 48 -15.06 -21.06 -1.44
CA LEU A 48 -15.77 -19.86 -1.86
C LEU A 48 -15.85 -19.82 -3.37
N LEU A 49 -17.07 -19.79 -3.92
CA LEU A 49 -17.34 -19.49 -5.32
C LEU A 49 -17.90 -18.07 -5.42
N VAL A 50 -17.19 -17.17 -6.11
CA VAL A 50 -17.57 -15.77 -6.24
C VAL A 50 -17.49 -15.30 -7.70
N GLY A 51 -18.44 -14.49 -8.13
CA GLY A 51 -18.49 -13.97 -9.51
C GLY A 51 -19.75 -13.16 -9.81
N ALA A 52 -19.82 -12.55 -11.00
CA ALA A 52 -21.07 -11.96 -11.46
C ALA A 52 -22.14 -13.05 -11.62
N LEU A 53 -23.42 -12.71 -11.36
CA LEU A 53 -24.50 -13.71 -11.35
C LEU A 53 -24.56 -14.52 -12.66
N GLU A 54 -24.42 -13.85 -13.81
CA GLU A 54 -24.40 -14.50 -15.13
C GLU A 54 -23.24 -15.50 -15.26
N GLN A 55 -22.07 -15.17 -14.73
CA GLN A 55 -20.89 -16.05 -14.77
C GLN A 55 -21.01 -17.23 -13.80
N LEU A 56 -21.76 -17.08 -12.71
CA LEU A 56 -22.08 -18.15 -11.76
C LEU A 56 -23.12 -19.12 -12.32
N GLN A 57 -24.05 -18.64 -13.13
CA GLN A 57 -25.10 -19.43 -13.77
C GLN A 57 -24.64 -20.12 -15.07
N ASP A 58 -23.44 -19.82 -15.54
CA ASP A 58 -22.87 -20.43 -16.74
C ASP A 58 -22.64 -21.94 -16.58
N ASN A 59 -22.88 -22.68 -17.67
CA ASN A 59 -22.74 -24.14 -17.66
C ASN A 59 -21.30 -24.62 -17.38
N SER A 60 -20.28 -23.80 -17.63
CA SER A 60 -18.89 -24.13 -17.29
C SER A 60 -18.65 -24.25 -15.79
N VAL A 61 -19.53 -23.74 -14.93
CA VAL A 61 -19.43 -23.98 -13.48
C VAL A 61 -19.66 -25.46 -13.14
N LYS A 62 -20.37 -26.22 -13.99
CA LYS A 62 -20.63 -27.65 -13.77
C LYS A 62 -19.37 -28.52 -13.84
N SER A 63 -18.28 -28.02 -14.40
CA SER A 63 -17.01 -28.78 -14.51
C SER A 63 -16.10 -28.63 -13.29
N VAL A 64 -16.43 -27.75 -12.34
CA VAL A 64 -15.61 -27.60 -11.12
C VAL A 64 -15.79 -28.84 -10.22
N PRO A 65 -14.73 -29.29 -9.53
CA PRO A 65 -14.74 -30.58 -8.81
C PRO A 65 -15.67 -30.62 -7.59
N PHE A 66 -16.17 -29.48 -7.14
CA PHE A 66 -17.13 -29.37 -6.04
C PHE A 66 -18.59 -29.22 -6.50
N TYR A 67 -18.86 -29.24 -7.82
CA TYR A 67 -20.23 -29.17 -8.32
C TYR A 67 -21.03 -30.43 -7.92
N CYS A 68 -22.18 -30.22 -7.28
CA CYS A 68 -23.09 -31.27 -6.83
C CYS A 68 -24.52 -30.68 -6.72
N PRO A 69 -25.56 -31.50 -6.47
CA PRO A 69 -26.95 -31.01 -6.37
C PRO A 69 -27.15 -29.89 -5.35
N ALA A 70 -26.49 -29.93 -4.19
CA ALA A 70 -26.58 -28.88 -3.17
C ALA A 70 -25.98 -27.54 -3.64
N VAL A 71 -24.87 -27.58 -4.39
CA VAL A 71 -24.25 -26.39 -4.99
C VAL A 71 -25.11 -25.85 -6.13
N ALA A 72 -25.73 -26.72 -6.93
CA ALA A 72 -26.68 -26.31 -7.96
C ALA A 72 -27.89 -25.57 -7.37
N GLU A 73 -28.44 -26.04 -6.25
CA GLU A 73 -29.51 -25.36 -5.51
C GLU A 73 -29.04 -24.01 -4.95
N ALA A 74 -27.81 -23.93 -4.41
CA ALA A 74 -27.24 -22.67 -3.94
C ALA A 74 -27.12 -21.64 -5.07
N LEU A 75 -26.72 -22.05 -6.27
CA LEU A 75 -26.64 -21.22 -7.47
C LEU A 75 -28.02 -20.74 -7.96
N GLN A 76 -29.09 -21.50 -7.72
CA GLN A 76 -30.46 -21.06 -8.03
C GLN A 76 -30.97 -20.02 -7.02
N ARG A 77 -30.53 -20.11 -5.76
CA ARG A 77 -30.98 -19.23 -4.68
C ARG A 77 -30.20 -17.91 -4.61
N VAL A 78 -28.95 -17.89 -5.06
CA VAL A 78 -28.10 -16.70 -4.96
C VAL A 78 -28.64 -15.57 -5.85
N LYS A 79 -28.79 -14.39 -5.26
CA LYS A 79 -29.20 -13.14 -5.92
C LYS A 79 -28.04 -12.16 -5.97
N PRO A 80 -28.02 -11.15 -6.87
CA PRO A 80 -26.95 -10.18 -6.94
C PRO A 80 -26.68 -9.52 -5.57
N GLY A 81 -25.43 -9.52 -5.14
CA GLY A 81 -25.01 -8.97 -3.85
C GLY A 81 -25.36 -9.82 -2.62
N SER A 82 -25.79 -11.08 -2.80
CA SER A 82 -26.09 -11.99 -1.70
C SER A 82 -25.17 -13.22 -1.68
N THR A 83 -25.15 -13.89 -0.53
CA THR A 83 -24.37 -15.09 -0.29
C THR A 83 -25.29 -16.23 0.16
N VAL A 84 -25.04 -17.43 -0.37
CA VAL A 84 -25.70 -18.67 0.05
C VAL A 84 -24.61 -19.65 0.52
N LYS A 85 -24.81 -20.26 1.70
CA LYS A 85 -23.89 -21.27 2.25
C LYS A 85 -24.58 -22.62 2.31
N THR A 86 -23.84 -23.69 2.03
CA THR A 86 -24.30 -25.07 2.18
C THR A 86 -23.16 -25.99 2.58
N LEU A 87 -23.48 -27.09 3.25
CA LEU A 87 -22.58 -28.24 3.37
C LEU A 87 -22.88 -29.21 2.23
N ALA A 88 -21.84 -29.81 1.65
CA ALA A 88 -21.99 -30.76 0.54
C ALA A 88 -20.94 -31.88 0.60
N GLU A 89 -21.35 -33.09 0.23
CA GLU A 89 -20.42 -34.16 -0.13
C GLU A 89 -20.00 -33.96 -1.60
N VAL A 90 -18.70 -33.85 -1.85
CA VAL A 90 -18.14 -33.49 -3.17
C VAL A 90 -17.09 -34.49 -3.62
N SER A 91 -17.00 -34.74 -4.93
CA SER A 91 -16.13 -35.79 -5.48
C SER A 91 -14.63 -35.60 -5.18
N GLY A 92 -14.19 -34.37 -4.90
CA GLY A 92 -12.78 -34.04 -4.62
C GLY A 92 -12.32 -34.17 -3.16
N ARG A 93 -13.22 -34.55 -2.22
CA ARG A 93 -12.90 -34.67 -0.79
C ARG A 93 -13.81 -35.67 -0.09
N LYS A 94 -13.27 -36.45 0.86
CA LYS A 94 -14.09 -37.32 1.73
C LYS A 94 -14.74 -36.49 2.84
N GLY A 95 -16.03 -36.72 3.09
CA GLY A 95 -16.80 -35.99 4.10
C GLY A 95 -17.43 -34.70 3.57
N TYR A 96 -17.97 -33.88 4.49
CA TYR A 96 -18.63 -32.63 4.14
C TYR A 96 -17.64 -31.49 3.90
N THR A 97 -17.91 -30.72 2.85
CA THR A 97 -17.21 -29.49 2.49
C THR A 97 -18.16 -28.31 2.64
N GLU A 98 -17.71 -27.23 3.28
CA GLU A 98 -18.47 -25.99 3.33
C GLU A 98 -18.31 -25.24 2.02
N VAL A 99 -19.42 -24.99 1.32
CA VAL A 99 -19.43 -24.24 0.07
C VAL A 99 -20.22 -22.96 0.27
N THR A 100 -19.54 -21.83 0.09
CA THR A 100 -20.10 -20.48 0.09
C THR A 100 -20.17 -19.98 -1.35
N VAL A 101 -21.36 -19.58 -1.80
CA VAL A 101 -21.59 -19.00 -3.13
C VAL A 101 -21.99 -17.54 -2.96
N THR A 102 -21.21 -16.61 -3.52
CA THR A 102 -21.46 -15.17 -3.42
C THR A 102 -21.57 -14.54 -4.81
N ALA A 103 -22.72 -13.96 -5.13
CA ALA A 103 -22.88 -13.21 -6.36
C ALA A 103 -22.47 -11.74 -6.16
N LEU A 104 -21.61 -11.23 -7.04
CA LEU A 104 -21.20 -9.83 -7.04
C LEU A 104 -22.42 -8.92 -7.33
N PRO A 105 -22.45 -7.68 -6.83
CA PRO A 105 -23.59 -6.79 -7.07
C PRO A 105 -23.71 -6.41 -8.56
N ALA A 106 -24.95 -6.28 -9.04
CA ALA A 106 -25.25 -6.17 -10.47
C ALA A 106 -24.73 -4.89 -11.14
N THR A 107 -24.66 -3.78 -10.42
CA THR A 107 -24.30 -2.47 -10.96
C THR A 107 -22.97 -1.97 -10.40
N VAL A 108 -22.16 -1.36 -11.27
CA VAL A 108 -20.89 -0.71 -10.91
C VAL A 108 -20.85 0.68 -11.54
N SER A 109 -20.43 1.69 -10.77
CA SER A 109 -20.26 3.05 -11.30
C SER A 109 -18.95 3.15 -12.10
N ARG A 110 -18.83 4.19 -12.93
CA ARG A 110 -17.59 4.48 -13.70
C ARG A 110 -16.34 4.71 -12.84
N THR A 111 -16.51 4.96 -11.55
CA THR A 111 -15.44 5.29 -10.60
C THR A 111 -15.01 4.10 -9.74
N ASN A 112 -15.60 2.93 -9.94
CA ASN A 112 -15.25 1.72 -9.20
C ASN A 112 -14.63 0.67 -10.14
N CYS A 113 -13.83 -0.22 -9.56
CA CYS A 113 -13.22 -1.34 -10.26
C CYS A 113 -14.32 -2.17 -10.95
N PRO A 114 -14.27 -2.38 -12.28
CA PRO A 114 -15.29 -3.12 -13.01
C PRO A 114 -15.40 -4.58 -12.56
N TYR A 115 -14.34 -5.11 -11.92
CA TYR A 115 -14.27 -6.47 -11.41
C TYR A 115 -14.81 -6.62 -9.97
N ARG A 116 -15.25 -5.52 -9.34
CA ARG A 116 -15.79 -5.49 -7.96
C ARG A 116 -14.85 -6.13 -6.93
N ALA A 117 -13.58 -5.73 -7.00
CA ALA A 117 -12.54 -6.12 -6.04
C ALA A 117 -12.93 -5.80 -4.57
N ASP A 118 -13.78 -4.80 -4.36
CA ASP A 118 -14.41 -4.49 -3.07
C ASP A 118 -15.25 -5.68 -2.55
N SER A 119 -16.24 -6.13 -3.33
CA SER A 119 -17.13 -7.22 -2.95
C SER A 119 -16.43 -8.58 -2.93
N ILE A 120 -15.40 -8.80 -3.77
CA ILE A 120 -14.55 -9.99 -3.67
C ILE A 120 -13.84 -10.02 -2.31
N SER A 121 -13.29 -8.89 -1.85
CA SER A 121 -12.61 -8.81 -0.56
C SER A 121 -13.57 -9.12 0.59
N GLU A 122 -14.79 -8.57 0.55
CA GLU A 122 -15.82 -8.84 1.56
C GLU A 122 -16.23 -10.32 1.59
N ALA A 123 -16.43 -10.93 0.42
CA ALA A 123 -16.78 -12.34 0.30
C ALA A 123 -15.69 -13.26 0.85
N VAL A 124 -14.42 -12.98 0.52
CA VAL A 124 -13.25 -13.73 1.01
C VAL A 124 -13.13 -13.59 2.52
N ALA A 125 -13.19 -12.38 3.06
CA ALA A 125 -13.08 -12.14 4.50
C ALA A 125 -14.18 -12.89 5.28
N ALA A 126 -15.42 -12.89 4.77
CA ALA A 126 -16.54 -13.63 5.37
C ALA A 126 -16.38 -15.16 5.29
N ALA A 127 -15.73 -15.68 4.24
CA ALA A 127 -15.45 -17.11 4.09
C ALA A 127 -14.29 -17.57 4.98
N CYS A 128 -13.27 -16.74 5.20
CA CYS A 128 -12.16 -17.05 6.10
C CYS A 128 -12.60 -17.21 7.58
N GLY A 129 -13.75 -16.66 7.96
CA GLY A 129 -14.23 -16.68 9.35
C GLY A 129 -14.56 -18.08 9.90
N SER A 130 -14.79 -19.06 9.05
CA SER A 130 -15.09 -20.46 9.42
C SER A 130 -13.92 -21.43 9.23
N VAL A 131 -12.78 -20.97 8.70
CA VAL A 131 -11.63 -21.82 8.36
C VAL A 131 -10.75 -22.05 9.59
N GLU A 132 -10.43 -23.31 9.89
CA GLU A 132 -9.62 -23.66 11.06
C GLU A 132 -8.10 -23.56 10.79
N GLU A 133 -7.30 -23.69 11.84
CA GLU A 133 -5.84 -23.65 11.74
C GLU A 133 -5.30 -24.88 11.00
N GLY A 134 -4.47 -24.65 9.99
CA GLY A 134 -3.89 -25.64 9.09
C GLY A 134 -4.75 -25.94 7.86
N GLU A 135 -5.95 -25.36 7.74
CA GLU A 135 -6.87 -25.62 6.63
C GLU A 135 -6.68 -24.69 5.43
N VAL A 136 -7.27 -25.11 4.30
CA VAL A 136 -7.23 -24.39 3.03
C VAL A 136 -8.64 -23.91 2.67
N LEU A 137 -8.73 -22.63 2.32
CA LEU A 137 -9.89 -22.06 1.63
C LEU A 137 -9.60 -21.99 0.14
N ASP A 138 -10.32 -22.78 -0.66
CA ASP A 138 -10.30 -22.64 -2.11
C ASP A 138 -11.20 -21.46 -2.54
N VAL A 139 -10.63 -20.46 -3.20
CA VAL A 139 -11.32 -19.26 -3.68
C VAL A 139 -11.47 -19.34 -5.20
N TYR A 140 -12.61 -19.83 -5.65
CA TYR A 140 -12.99 -19.86 -7.06
C TYR A 140 -13.56 -18.52 -7.49
N VAL A 141 -12.80 -17.80 -8.32
CA VAL A 141 -13.20 -16.48 -8.82
C VAL A 141 -13.59 -16.58 -10.29
N ARG A 142 -14.85 -16.30 -10.58
CA ARG A 142 -15.36 -16.14 -11.95
C ARG A 142 -15.17 -14.69 -12.34
N ALA A 143 -14.16 -14.44 -13.17
CA ALA A 143 -13.81 -13.13 -13.67
C ALA A 143 -13.16 -13.26 -15.06
N PRO A 144 -13.29 -12.23 -15.93
CA PRO A 144 -12.64 -12.22 -17.23
C PRO A 144 -11.12 -12.08 -17.11
N ALA A 145 -10.41 -12.41 -18.18
CA ALA A 145 -8.99 -12.11 -18.29
C ALA A 145 -8.75 -10.59 -18.22
N GLY A 146 -7.67 -10.17 -17.55
CA GLY A 146 -7.37 -8.77 -17.23
C GLY A 146 -7.69 -8.36 -15.79
N ALA A 147 -8.43 -9.18 -15.04
CA ALA A 147 -8.79 -8.93 -13.65
C ALA A 147 -7.76 -9.50 -12.63
N GLU A 148 -6.70 -10.16 -13.08
CA GLU A 148 -5.85 -11.00 -12.25
C GLU A 148 -5.18 -10.24 -11.10
N THR A 149 -4.71 -9.02 -11.33
CA THR A 149 -4.06 -8.20 -10.29
C THR A 149 -5.06 -7.62 -9.29
N ALA A 150 -6.26 -7.21 -9.73
CA ALA A 150 -7.36 -6.86 -8.83
C ALA A 150 -7.77 -8.03 -7.93
N ILE A 151 -7.83 -9.26 -8.48
CA ILE A 151 -8.17 -10.46 -7.72
C ILE A 151 -7.06 -10.79 -6.72
N ALA A 152 -5.80 -10.77 -7.15
CA ALA A 152 -4.66 -10.97 -6.27
C ALA A 152 -4.69 -9.99 -5.09
N ASN A 153 -4.89 -8.70 -5.35
CA ASN A 153 -5.04 -7.68 -4.32
C ASN A 153 -6.25 -7.95 -3.40
N ALA A 154 -7.43 -8.15 -3.97
CA ALA A 154 -8.67 -8.36 -3.23
C ALA A 154 -8.61 -9.57 -2.29
N VAL A 155 -8.06 -10.69 -2.75
CA VAL A 155 -7.90 -11.89 -1.92
C VAL A 155 -6.80 -11.68 -0.87
N ALA A 156 -5.65 -11.13 -1.26
CA ALA A 156 -4.52 -10.91 -0.35
C ALA A 156 -4.91 -10.05 0.85
N ARG A 157 -5.60 -8.92 0.61
CA ARG A 157 -6.01 -7.97 1.65
C ARG A 157 -7.17 -8.47 2.52
N ALA A 158 -7.94 -9.43 2.04
CA ALA A 158 -9.10 -9.99 2.74
C ALA A 158 -8.74 -11.17 3.65
N ALA A 159 -7.56 -11.76 3.48
CA ALA A 159 -7.07 -12.81 4.36
C ALA A 159 -6.93 -12.29 5.81
N PRO A 160 -7.10 -13.16 6.83
CA PRO A 160 -6.86 -12.77 8.22
C PRO A 160 -5.46 -12.19 8.40
N HIS A 161 -5.39 -11.04 9.07
CA HIS A 161 -4.16 -10.27 9.14
C HIS A 161 -3.05 -11.01 9.88
N SER A 162 -1.82 -10.88 9.36
CA SER A 162 -0.66 -11.59 9.91
C SER A 162 -0.21 -11.04 11.26
N TYR A 163 -0.43 -9.74 11.52
CA TYR A 163 -0.12 -9.12 12.81
C TYR A 163 -1.23 -9.40 13.82
N THR A 164 -0.87 -10.03 14.95
CA THR A 164 -1.79 -10.17 16.08
C THR A 164 -1.03 -10.45 17.38
N ALA A 165 -1.56 -9.95 18.49
CA ALA A 165 -1.10 -10.30 19.84
C ALA A 165 -2.04 -11.29 20.57
N LYS A 166 -3.18 -11.65 19.96
CA LYS A 166 -4.17 -12.57 20.54
C LYS A 166 -3.53 -13.93 20.83
N ALA A 167 -4.10 -14.67 21.80
CA ALA A 167 -3.69 -16.05 22.10
C ALA A 167 -2.16 -16.24 22.25
N ARG A 168 -1.48 -15.27 22.88
CA ARG A 168 -0.02 -15.28 23.12
C ARG A 168 0.85 -15.20 21.87
N GLN A 169 0.34 -14.71 20.73
CA GLN A 169 1.15 -14.56 19.51
C GLN A 169 2.34 -13.60 19.67
N ALA A 170 2.39 -12.79 20.74
CA ALA A 170 3.58 -12.05 21.16
C ALA A 170 4.83 -12.95 21.32
N THR A 171 4.69 -14.20 21.79
CA THR A 171 5.83 -15.15 21.90
C THR A 171 6.25 -15.75 20.56
N LYS A 172 5.43 -15.55 19.51
CA LYS A 172 5.69 -15.96 18.13
C LYS A 172 5.85 -14.73 17.23
N ALA A 173 6.52 -13.69 17.75
CA ALA A 173 6.85 -12.47 17.01
C ALA A 173 5.63 -11.76 16.37
N TYR A 174 4.46 -11.84 17.01
CA TYR A 174 3.22 -11.25 16.54
C TYR A 174 2.83 -11.70 15.12
N MET A 175 3.22 -12.92 14.73
CA MET A 175 2.99 -13.46 13.39
C MET A 175 2.00 -14.63 13.46
N LYS A 176 0.87 -14.50 12.77
CA LYS A 176 -0.11 -15.58 12.58
C LYS A 176 -0.50 -15.71 11.11
N GLN A 177 -0.12 -16.83 10.50
CA GLN A 177 -0.67 -17.27 9.22
C GLN A 177 -1.19 -18.69 9.42
N ALA A 178 -2.42 -18.79 9.91
CA ALA A 178 -2.99 -20.06 10.35
C ALA A 178 -3.69 -20.84 9.23
N MET A 179 -4.00 -20.20 8.10
CA MET A 179 -4.71 -20.81 6.99
C MET A 179 -4.08 -20.39 5.67
N THR A 180 -4.36 -21.15 4.61
CA THR A 180 -3.92 -20.86 3.24
C THR A 180 -5.14 -20.59 2.37
N LEU A 181 -5.04 -19.59 1.48
CA LEU A 181 -6.07 -19.31 0.48
C LEU A 181 -5.53 -19.73 -0.88
N ASN A 182 -6.22 -20.66 -1.53
CA ASN A 182 -5.87 -21.14 -2.87
C ASN A 182 -6.82 -20.53 -3.90
N VAL A 183 -6.31 -19.59 -4.70
CA VAL A 183 -7.10 -18.87 -5.70
C VAL A 183 -7.16 -19.69 -7.00
N VAL A 184 -8.38 -19.93 -7.47
CA VAL A 184 -8.66 -20.60 -8.74
C VAL A 184 -9.49 -19.67 -9.61
N MET A 185 -8.85 -19.01 -10.56
CA MET A 185 -9.51 -18.09 -11.49
C MET A 185 -10.10 -18.86 -12.69
N SER A 186 -11.24 -18.40 -13.21
CA SER A 186 -11.76 -18.93 -14.49
C SER A 186 -10.88 -18.55 -15.69
N SER A 187 -10.27 -17.37 -15.66
CA SER A 187 -9.23 -16.98 -16.60
C SER A 187 -7.96 -17.81 -16.37
N ARG A 188 -7.31 -18.21 -17.46
CA ARG A 188 -6.02 -18.92 -17.42
C ARG A 188 -4.84 -18.03 -17.85
N ALA A 189 -5.06 -16.73 -18.07
CA ALA A 189 -4.05 -15.82 -18.62
C ALA A 189 -2.75 -15.81 -17.81
N ALA A 190 -2.84 -15.87 -16.47
CA ALA A 190 -1.68 -15.95 -15.59
C ALA A 190 -0.80 -17.20 -15.80
N PHE A 191 -1.39 -18.30 -16.30
CA PHE A 191 -0.72 -19.57 -16.54
C PHE A 191 -0.29 -19.75 -18.00
N THR A 192 -1.02 -19.14 -18.94
CA THR A 192 -0.75 -19.22 -20.38
C THR A 192 0.15 -18.10 -20.89
N GLN A 193 0.38 -17.05 -20.10
CA GLN A 193 1.08 -15.83 -20.53
C GLN A 193 0.37 -15.14 -21.71
N GLU A 194 -0.96 -15.30 -21.80
CA GLU A 194 -1.76 -14.65 -22.81
C GLU A 194 -1.73 -13.13 -22.63
N MET A 195 -1.68 -12.41 -23.76
CA MET A 195 -1.69 -10.96 -23.79
C MET A 195 -3.12 -10.43 -23.71
N VAL A 196 -3.45 -9.76 -22.61
CA VAL A 196 -4.72 -9.05 -22.43
C VAL A 196 -4.46 -7.56 -22.55
N GLN A 197 -5.09 -6.90 -23.52
CA GLN A 197 -4.88 -5.47 -23.81
C GLN A 197 -3.38 -5.12 -23.99
N GLY A 198 -2.61 -6.02 -24.61
CA GLY A 198 -1.18 -5.83 -24.82
C GLY A 198 -0.29 -6.02 -23.59
N LYS A 199 -0.82 -6.61 -22.51
CA LYS A 199 -0.06 -6.94 -21.28
C LYS A 199 -0.20 -8.42 -20.95
N SER A 200 0.88 -9.04 -20.49
CA SER A 200 0.83 -10.34 -19.81
C SER A 200 1.05 -10.12 -18.32
N VAL A 201 0.53 -11.05 -17.51
CA VAL A 201 0.87 -11.18 -16.10
C VAL A 201 1.16 -12.64 -15.82
N CYS A 202 2.13 -12.94 -14.97
CA CYS A 202 2.43 -14.32 -14.57
C CYS A 202 2.10 -14.59 -13.11
N VAL A 203 1.97 -15.87 -12.76
CA VAL A 203 1.69 -16.30 -11.38
C VAL A 203 2.71 -15.73 -10.38
N ALA A 204 4.00 -15.70 -10.75
CA ALA A 204 5.04 -15.15 -9.88
C ALA A 204 4.85 -13.65 -9.59
N GLU A 205 4.29 -12.88 -10.53
CA GLU A 205 3.92 -11.48 -10.29
C GLU A 205 2.72 -11.36 -9.34
N LEU A 206 1.72 -12.23 -9.51
CA LEU A 206 0.56 -12.25 -8.60
C LEU A 206 0.97 -12.62 -7.17
N GLU A 207 1.87 -13.59 -7.00
CA GLU A 207 2.44 -13.96 -5.69
C GLU A 207 3.29 -12.83 -5.09
N ALA A 208 4.06 -12.12 -5.92
CA ALA A 208 4.81 -10.94 -5.50
C ALA A 208 3.88 -9.82 -5.02
N ILE A 209 2.77 -9.56 -5.75
CA ILE A 209 1.73 -8.62 -5.33
C ILE A 209 1.11 -9.05 -4.01
N CYS A 210 0.65 -10.30 -3.88
CA CYS A 210 0.04 -10.81 -2.64
C CYS A 210 0.99 -10.67 -1.43
N THR A 211 2.26 -11.03 -1.62
CA THR A 211 3.29 -10.91 -0.57
C THR A 211 3.50 -9.45 -0.19
N SER A 212 3.57 -8.54 -1.15
CA SER A 212 3.76 -7.11 -0.89
C SER A 212 2.54 -6.45 -0.25
N VAL A 213 1.31 -6.81 -0.67
CA VAL A 213 0.06 -6.31 -0.06
C VAL A 213 -0.01 -6.71 1.41
N GLN A 214 0.22 -7.98 1.72
CA GLN A 214 0.16 -8.47 3.10
C GLN A 214 1.34 -8.02 3.96
N LEU A 215 2.52 -7.80 3.38
CA LEU A 215 3.63 -7.13 4.08
C LEU A 215 3.26 -5.68 4.41
N CYS A 216 2.65 -4.95 3.48
CA CYS A 216 2.16 -3.59 3.72
C CYS A 216 1.14 -3.60 4.88
N GLN A 217 0.17 -4.52 4.88
CA GLN A 217 -0.76 -4.69 6.00
C GLN A 217 -0.03 -4.95 7.31
N ARG A 218 0.96 -5.85 7.31
CA ARG A 218 1.75 -6.17 8.51
C ARG A 218 2.46 -4.95 9.08
N LEU A 219 3.12 -4.17 8.23
CA LEU A 219 3.83 -2.97 8.66
C LEU A 219 2.85 -1.95 9.25
N VAL A 220 1.76 -1.66 8.55
CA VAL A 220 0.74 -0.68 8.96
C VAL A 220 -0.04 -1.10 10.20
N ASP A 221 -0.28 -2.39 10.41
CA ASP A 221 -0.98 -2.86 11.60
C ASP A 221 -0.10 -2.92 12.85
N THR A 222 1.22 -3.02 12.66
CA THR A 222 2.15 -3.13 13.77
C THR A 222 2.19 -1.80 14.53
N PRO A 223 2.00 -1.82 15.87
CA PRO A 223 2.03 -0.60 16.67
C PRO A 223 3.45 0.00 16.72
N PRO A 224 3.56 1.32 16.97
CA PRO A 224 4.84 2.03 16.98
C PRO A 224 5.80 1.57 18.07
N CYS A 225 5.29 0.96 19.14
CA CYS A 225 6.14 0.33 20.17
C CYS A 225 6.92 -0.88 19.64
N MET A 226 6.62 -1.38 18.44
CA MET A 226 7.38 -2.43 17.76
C MET A 226 7.99 -1.92 16.45
N LEU A 227 7.21 -1.25 15.59
CA LEU A 227 7.66 -0.67 14.33
C LEU A 227 7.89 0.84 14.47
N ASP A 228 9.02 1.21 15.05
CA ASP A 228 9.54 2.58 15.03
C ASP A 228 10.45 2.84 13.82
N THR A 229 11.00 4.06 13.74
CA THR A 229 11.88 4.49 12.65
C THR A 229 13.16 3.64 12.51
N VAL A 230 13.74 3.15 13.60
CA VAL A 230 14.96 2.33 13.59
C VAL A 230 14.65 0.92 13.08
N VAL A 231 13.55 0.33 13.54
CA VAL A 231 13.12 -1.00 13.07
C VAL A 231 12.69 -0.94 11.61
N TYR A 232 11.96 0.09 11.21
CA TYR A 232 11.51 0.20 9.84
C TYR A 232 12.71 0.40 8.89
N ALA A 233 13.69 1.23 9.25
CA ALA A 233 14.94 1.37 8.50
C ALA A 233 15.72 0.03 8.40
N GLU A 234 15.74 -0.79 9.46
CA GLU A 234 16.37 -2.12 9.43
C GLU A 234 15.64 -3.09 8.48
N VAL A 235 14.31 -3.09 8.49
CA VAL A 235 13.51 -3.88 7.53
C VAL A 235 13.82 -3.44 6.09
N ALA A 236 13.88 -2.13 5.84
CA ALA A 236 14.22 -1.58 4.53
C ALA A 236 15.64 -1.99 4.09
N ALA A 237 16.63 -1.94 4.99
CA ALA A 237 18.00 -2.38 4.72
C ALA A 237 18.09 -3.87 4.38
N ALA A 238 17.35 -4.73 5.08
CA ALA A 238 17.31 -6.15 4.79
C ALA A 238 16.68 -6.47 3.42
N TYR A 239 15.65 -5.72 3.02
CA TYR A 239 15.10 -5.83 1.66
C TYR A 239 16.04 -5.27 0.59
N ALA A 240 16.83 -4.25 0.92
CA ALA A 240 17.85 -3.74 0.00
C ALA A 240 18.90 -4.82 -0.33
N ASP A 241 19.36 -5.55 0.71
CA ASP A 241 20.27 -6.70 0.57
C ASP A 241 19.62 -7.86 -0.20
N GLU A 242 18.39 -8.27 0.17
CA GLU A 242 17.65 -9.34 -0.54
C GLU A 242 17.52 -9.05 -2.04
N LEU A 243 17.18 -7.82 -2.39
CA LEU A 243 16.94 -7.42 -3.77
C LEU A 243 18.24 -7.02 -4.50
N GLY A 244 19.37 -6.89 -3.79
CA GLY A 244 20.62 -6.39 -4.35
C GLY A 244 20.46 -5.01 -4.99
N VAL A 245 19.90 -4.07 -4.23
CA VAL A 245 19.63 -2.68 -4.66
C VAL A 245 20.42 -1.70 -3.79
N ASP A 246 20.67 -0.51 -4.31
CA ASP A 246 21.36 0.53 -3.56
C ASP A 246 20.46 1.07 -2.45
N ILE A 247 21.04 1.36 -1.28
CA ILE A 247 20.36 2.01 -0.17
C ILE A 247 21.18 3.22 0.33
N THR A 248 20.50 4.35 0.52
CA THR A 248 21.04 5.53 1.18
C THR A 248 20.20 5.83 2.42
N VAL A 249 20.85 6.09 3.55
CA VAL A 249 20.20 6.42 4.83
C VAL A 249 20.81 7.69 5.37
N ILE A 250 19.98 8.70 5.61
CA ILE A 250 20.34 9.94 6.31
C ILE A 250 19.59 9.95 7.64
N LYS A 251 20.31 9.95 8.77
CA LYS A 251 19.73 9.65 10.09
C LYS A 251 19.96 10.76 11.12
N GLY A 252 18.90 11.10 11.87
CA GLY A 252 18.98 11.93 13.06
C GLY A 252 19.66 13.28 12.80
N GLU A 253 20.71 13.61 13.55
CA GLU A 253 21.45 14.87 13.38
C GLU A 253 22.04 15.06 11.98
N GLU A 254 22.33 13.99 11.25
CA GLU A 254 22.82 14.09 9.86
C GLU A 254 21.79 14.78 8.94
N LEU A 255 20.49 14.65 9.24
CA LEU A 255 19.43 15.36 8.52
C LEU A 255 19.60 16.88 8.69
N ARG A 256 19.77 17.35 9.93
CA ARG A 256 20.01 18.76 10.24
C ARG A 256 21.31 19.27 9.63
N GLU A 257 22.40 18.51 9.78
CA GLU A 257 23.72 18.87 9.26
C GLU A 257 23.74 18.99 7.73
N LYS A 258 22.92 18.19 7.03
CA LYS A 258 22.76 18.24 5.57
C LYS A 258 21.60 19.12 5.08
N GLY A 259 20.92 19.83 5.99
CA GLY A 259 19.88 20.81 5.69
C GLY A 259 18.47 20.26 5.46
N TYR A 260 18.20 19.00 5.80
CA TYR A 260 16.85 18.39 5.78
C TYR A 260 16.08 18.75 7.05
N ASN A 261 15.85 20.06 7.26
CA ASN A 261 15.31 20.55 8.53
C ASN A 261 13.81 20.31 8.69
N GLY A 262 13.06 20.07 7.60
CA GLY A 262 11.63 19.75 7.67
C GLY A 262 11.39 18.42 8.39
N ILE A 263 12.00 17.35 7.89
CA ILE A 263 11.91 16.02 8.50
C ILE A 263 12.61 15.96 9.87
N TYR A 264 13.74 16.67 10.02
CA TYR A 264 14.41 16.76 11.31
C TYR A 264 13.53 17.46 12.36
N ALA A 265 12.93 18.62 12.03
CA ALA A 265 12.10 19.38 12.97
C ALA A 265 10.91 18.56 13.48
N VAL A 266 10.25 17.81 12.60
CA VAL A 266 9.15 16.91 12.96
C VAL A 266 9.62 15.80 13.90
N GLY A 267 10.71 15.11 13.56
CA GLY A 267 11.12 13.90 14.28
C GLY A 267 12.02 14.11 15.50
N LYS A 268 12.61 15.31 15.70
CA LYS A 268 13.65 15.55 16.73
C LYS A 268 13.19 15.33 18.18
N CYS A 269 11.88 15.33 18.44
CA CYS A 269 11.35 15.10 19.79
C CYS A 269 11.15 13.63 20.14
N ALA A 270 11.12 12.74 19.14
CA ALA A 270 10.79 11.34 19.35
C ALA A 270 11.90 10.59 20.10
N GLN A 271 11.52 9.45 20.69
CA GLN A 271 12.48 8.54 21.33
C GLN A 271 13.50 8.00 20.32
N TYR A 272 13.05 7.69 19.10
CA TYR A 272 13.88 7.16 18.03
C TYR A 272 13.98 8.20 16.91
N PRO A 273 15.20 8.47 16.40
CA PRO A 273 15.43 9.63 15.53
C PRO A 273 14.77 9.47 14.15
N PRO A 274 14.51 10.58 13.44
CA PRO A 274 14.02 10.54 12.07
C PRO A 274 15.07 9.98 11.10
N HIS A 275 14.59 9.38 10.00
CA HIS A 275 15.43 8.87 8.92
C HIS A 275 14.83 9.25 7.56
N LEU A 276 15.69 9.65 6.63
CA LEU A 276 15.38 9.61 5.21
C LEU A 276 16.05 8.36 4.61
N VAL A 277 15.26 7.36 4.23
CA VAL A 277 15.77 6.08 3.69
C VAL A 277 15.38 5.97 2.22
N THR A 278 16.35 5.86 1.32
CA THR A 278 16.07 5.66 -0.11
C THR A 278 16.64 4.35 -0.62
N LEU A 279 15.80 3.53 -1.25
CA LEU A 279 16.22 2.36 -2.02
C LEU A 279 16.14 2.69 -3.51
N ARG A 280 17.08 2.16 -4.30
CA ARG A 280 17.10 2.40 -5.74
C ARG A 280 17.56 1.17 -6.52
N TYR A 281 16.83 0.89 -7.60
CA TYR A 281 17.22 -0.13 -8.56
C TYR A 281 17.42 0.47 -9.96
N LYS A 282 18.59 0.21 -10.54
CA LYS A 282 18.88 0.42 -11.96
C LYS A 282 18.58 -0.86 -12.73
N ASN A 283 17.60 -0.83 -13.62
CA ASN A 283 17.16 -2.00 -14.36
C ASN A 283 18.20 -2.39 -15.43
N PRO A 284 18.85 -3.57 -15.34
CA PRO A 284 19.84 -4.00 -16.32
C PRO A 284 19.24 -4.33 -17.69
N ASN A 285 17.92 -4.53 -17.77
CA ASN A 285 17.20 -4.85 -19.01
C ASN A 285 16.41 -3.64 -19.54
N ALA A 286 16.75 -2.42 -19.11
CA ALA A 286 16.07 -1.22 -19.57
C ALA A 286 16.16 -1.04 -21.10
N ALA A 287 15.02 -0.84 -21.73
CA ALA A 287 14.91 -0.55 -23.15
C ALA A 287 15.37 0.88 -23.47
N ALA A 288 15.66 1.14 -24.75
CA ALA A 288 15.89 2.50 -25.21
C ALA A 288 14.64 3.37 -24.94
N GLY A 289 14.84 4.55 -24.35
CA GLY A 289 13.75 5.46 -23.98
C GLY A 289 13.04 5.13 -22.67
N ALA A 290 13.54 4.15 -21.91
CA ALA A 290 13.03 3.83 -20.59
C ALA A 290 13.11 5.02 -19.62
N LYS A 291 12.08 5.17 -18.78
CA LYS A 291 11.88 6.30 -17.87
C LYS A 291 12.50 6.09 -16.51
N ASN A 292 12.86 7.19 -15.86
CA ASN A 292 13.29 7.23 -14.47
C ASN A 292 12.08 7.55 -13.58
N ILE A 293 11.84 6.75 -12.55
CA ILE A 293 10.71 6.90 -11.64
C ILE A 293 11.21 7.14 -10.22
N ALA A 294 10.65 8.13 -9.54
CA ALA A 294 10.84 8.33 -8.12
C ALA A 294 9.51 8.16 -7.38
N MET A 295 9.57 7.49 -6.23
CA MET A 295 8.47 7.35 -5.31
C MET A 295 8.87 7.90 -3.95
N VAL A 296 7.97 8.60 -3.28
CA VAL A 296 8.17 9.15 -1.94
C VAL A 296 6.97 8.75 -1.08
N GLY A 297 7.19 8.40 0.17
CA GLY A 297 6.09 8.01 1.05
C GLY A 297 6.22 8.56 2.47
N LYS A 298 5.09 9.05 3.00
CA LYS A 298 4.96 9.51 4.39
C LYS A 298 5.17 8.33 5.34
N GLY A 299 6.24 8.37 6.12
CA GLY A 299 6.65 7.33 7.06
C GLY A 299 6.49 7.77 8.51
N ILE A 300 5.40 8.46 8.85
CA ILE A 300 5.14 8.86 10.23
C ILE A 300 4.70 7.63 11.03
N VAL A 301 5.62 7.03 11.78
CA VAL A 301 5.36 5.75 12.47
C VAL A 301 4.32 5.89 13.59
N TYR A 302 4.18 7.10 14.12
CA TYR A 302 3.07 7.50 14.95
C TYR A 302 2.90 9.02 14.92
N ASP A 303 1.64 9.46 14.86
CA ASP A 303 1.28 10.86 14.85
C ASP A 303 0.43 11.20 16.08
N CYS A 304 1.05 11.78 17.10
CA CYS A 304 0.28 12.34 18.23
C CYS A 304 -0.22 13.76 17.95
N GLY A 305 0.24 14.39 16.86
CA GLY A 305 0.01 15.79 16.48
C GLY A 305 1.01 16.79 17.03
N GLY A 306 2.07 16.32 17.70
CA GLY A 306 3.06 17.21 18.31
C GLY A 306 2.44 18.09 19.40
N LEU A 307 2.76 19.39 19.38
CA LEU A 307 2.16 20.36 20.32
C LEU A 307 0.71 20.70 19.97
N ALA A 308 0.30 20.53 18.72
CA ALA A 308 -1.10 20.53 18.28
C ALA A 308 -1.73 19.15 18.54
N LEU A 309 -1.62 18.70 19.79
CA LEU A 309 -1.96 17.34 20.22
C LEU A 309 -3.37 16.93 19.79
N LYS A 310 -3.47 15.80 19.10
CA LYS A 310 -4.76 15.21 18.71
C LYS A 310 -5.57 14.83 19.95
N SER A 311 -6.89 14.95 19.86
CA SER A 311 -7.77 14.29 20.84
C SER A 311 -7.61 12.77 20.75
N ALA A 312 -7.93 12.04 21.83
CA ALA A 312 -7.81 10.58 21.87
C ALA A 312 -8.53 9.88 20.69
N ALA A 313 -9.72 10.36 20.31
CA ALA A 313 -10.51 9.79 19.21
C ALA A 313 -9.86 9.97 17.83
N HIS A 314 -9.10 11.04 17.64
CA HIS A 314 -8.37 11.32 16.39
C HIS A 314 -6.94 10.75 16.41
N MET A 315 -6.39 10.46 17.60
CA MET A 315 -5.06 9.88 17.77
C MET A 315 -5.06 8.35 17.63
N THR A 316 -6.16 7.68 18.03
CA THR A 316 -6.29 6.24 17.74
C THR A 316 -6.23 5.99 16.24
N ASN A 317 -5.62 4.87 15.87
CA ASN A 317 -5.32 4.50 14.49
C ASN A 317 -4.15 5.27 13.84
N MET A 318 -3.51 6.24 14.50
CA MET A 318 -2.30 6.90 13.94
C MET A 318 -1.07 5.99 13.84
N LYS A 319 -1.17 4.72 14.27
CA LYS A 319 -0.23 3.67 13.84
C LYS A 319 -0.18 3.50 12.31
N THR A 320 -1.26 3.86 11.61
CA THR A 320 -1.36 3.72 10.17
C THR A 320 -0.76 4.91 9.42
N ASP A 321 -0.19 5.89 10.11
CA ASP A 321 0.24 7.15 9.51
C ASP A 321 1.58 7.06 8.74
N MET A 322 2.12 5.83 8.68
CA MET A 322 3.21 5.39 7.80
C MET A 322 2.69 4.59 6.59
N GLY A 323 1.38 4.56 6.37
CA GLY A 323 0.72 3.76 5.32
C GLY A 323 1.17 4.15 3.91
N GLY A 324 1.40 5.43 3.66
CA GLY A 324 1.94 5.91 2.38
C GLY A 324 3.34 5.36 2.11
N SER A 325 4.23 5.40 3.12
CA SER A 325 5.57 4.79 3.08
C SER A 325 5.51 3.28 2.82
N ALA A 326 4.64 2.55 3.53
CA ALA A 326 4.48 1.11 3.33
C ALA A 326 3.97 0.76 1.93
N GLY A 327 3.00 1.53 1.40
CA GLY A 327 2.46 1.34 0.06
C GLY A 327 3.54 1.42 -1.01
N VAL A 328 4.31 2.51 -1.05
CA VAL A 328 5.39 2.68 -2.06
C VAL A 328 6.57 1.74 -1.83
N PHE A 329 6.91 1.43 -0.57
CA PHE A 329 7.98 0.48 -0.24
C PHE A 329 7.65 -0.94 -0.73
N CYS A 330 6.44 -1.43 -0.45
CA CYS A 330 6.01 -2.75 -0.86
C CYS A 330 5.73 -2.83 -2.37
N ALA A 331 5.29 -1.72 -3.00
CA ALA A 331 5.22 -1.61 -4.46
C ALA A 331 6.60 -1.72 -5.11
N PHE A 332 7.61 -1.01 -4.57
CA PHE A 332 9.00 -1.12 -5.04
C PHE A 332 9.50 -2.57 -4.99
N ILE A 333 9.25 -3.28 -3.88
CA ILE A 333 9.60 -4.70 -3.74
C ILE A 333 8.93 -5.54 -4.84
N ALA A 334 7.63 -5.35 -5.08
CA ALA A 334 6.88 -6.11 -6.09
C ALA A 334 7.40 -5.85 -7.51
N VAL A 335 7.65 -4.59 -7.86
CA VAL A 335 8.17 -4.18 -9.17
C VAL A 335 9.57 -4.74 -9.39
N VAL A 336 10.49 -4.61 -8.43
CA VAL A 336 11.86 -5.12 -8.56
C VAL A 336 11.88 -6.65 -8.65
N ARG A 337 11.01 -7.36 -7.90
CA ARG A 337 10.85 -8.81 -8.04
C ARG A 337 10.33 -9.21 -9.43
N SER A 338 9.37 -8.48 -9.99
CA SER A 338 8.89 -8.72 -11.36
C SER A 338 10.00 -8.47 -12.40
N MET A 339 10.75 -7.38 -12.30
CA MET A 339 11.90 -7.08 -13.18
C MET A 339 12.97 -8.19 -13.15
N LYS A 340 13.19 -8.81 -11.98
CA LYS A 340 14.14 -9.93 -11.82
C LYS A 340 13.58 -11.26 -12.31
N ALA A 341 12.26 -11.45 -12.29
CA ALA A 341 11.61 -12.65 -12.77
C ALA A 341 11.71 -12.78 -14.30
N GLN A 342 11.56 -11.67 -15.03
CA GLN A 342 11.55 -11.70 -16.49
C GLN A 342 12.10 -10.40 -17.11
N LYS A 343 13.01 -10.55 -18.09
CA LYS A 343 13.76 -9.42 -18.69
C LYS A 343 12.87 -8.35 -19.35
N THR A 344 11.69 -8.73 -19.82
CA THR A 344 10.75 -7.82 -20.50
C THR A 344 9.84 -7.08 -19.53
N HIS A 345 9.74 -7.52 -18.27
CA HIS A 345 8.88 -6.88 -17.29
C HIS A 345 9.47 -5.54 -16.86
N PHE A 346 8.66 -4.48 -16.98
CA PHE A 346 9.05 -3.10 -16.67
C PHE A 346 10.35 -2.65 -17.37
N ASN A 347 10.65 -3.18 -18.55
CA ASN A 347 11.84 -2.78 -19.32
C ASN A 347 11.77 -1.32 -19.80
N HIS A 348 10.58 -0.70 -19.80
CA HIS A 348 10.38 0.73 -20.03
C HIS A 348 10.74 1.60 -18.82
N ILE A 349 11.26 1.03 -17.73
CA ILE A 349 11.76 1.76 -16.56
C ILE A 349 13.27 1.50 -16.43
N ALA A 350 14.05 2.59 -16.45
CA ALA A 350 15.51 2.56 -16.36
C ALA A 350 16.00 2.60 -14.91
N ASN A 351 15.47 3.54 -14.13
CA ASN A 351 15.73 3.66 -12.71
C ASN A 351 14.40 3.76 -11.97
N ILE A 352 14.29 3.06 -10.84
CA ILE A 352 13.20 3.22 -9.88
C ILE A 352 13.80 3.49 -8.51
N SER A 353 13.31 4.52 -7.82
CA SER A 353 13.69 4.85 -6.45
C SER A 353 12.47 4.94 -5.55
N VAL A 354 12.65 4.61 -4.28
CA VAL A 354 11.64 4.80 -3.23
C VAL A 354 12.29 5.45 -2.02
N THR A 355 11.81 6.64 -1.63
CA THR A 355 12.25 7.42 -0.48
C THR A 355 11.20 7.35 0.63
N LEU A 356 11.61 6.90 1.81
CA LEU A 356 10.78 6.72 2.99
C LEU A 356 11.10 7.84 3.98
N CYS A 357 10.12 8.70 4.24
CA CYS A 357 10.24 9.86 5.13
C CYS A 357 9.86 9.46 6.55
N MET A 358 10.78 8.81 7.27
CA MET A 358 10.50 8.18 8.57
C MET A 358 10.69 9.17 9.72
N ALA A 359 9.62 9.40 10.50
CA ALA A 359 9.68 10.14 11.74
C ALA A 359 8.57 9.67 12.69
N GLU A 360 8.63 10.03 13.95
CA GLU A 360 7.48 10.01 14.85
C GLU A 360 7.18 11.47 15.23
N ASN A 361 5.94 11.90 15.09
CA ASN A 361 5.53 13.25 15.46
C ASN A 361 5.16 13.26 16.94
N ALA A 362 6.20 13.39 17.78
CA ALA A 362 6.10 13.28 19.22
C ALA A 362 5.90 14.64 19.92
N ILE A 363 5.29 14.60 21.10
CA ILE A 363 5.14 15.74 22.00
C ILE A 363 6.17 15.68 23.13
N GLY A 364 6.83 16.82 23.39
CA GLY A 364 7.78 16.95 24.49
C GLY A 364 8.57 18.26 24.44
N PRO A 365 9.57 18.42 25.32
CA PRO A 365 10.37 19.65 25.39
C PRO A 365 11.12 19.99 24.10
N ASN A 366 11.40 18.97 23.28
CA ASN A 366 12.11 19.10 22.02
C ASN A 366 11.17 19.12 20.81
N SER A 367 9.84 19.25 20.97
CA SER A 367 8.93 19.41 19.84
C SER A 367 9.31 20.64 19.01
N TYR A 368 9.01 20.62 17.73
CA TYR A 368 8.88 21.86 16.97
C TYR A 368 7.54 22.50 17.33
N HIS A 369 7.48 23.83 17.29
CA HIS A 369 6.36 24.62 17.81
C HIS A 369 5.45 25.11 16.69
N ASN A 370 4.19 25.38 17.04
CA ASN A 370 3.44 26.35 16.27
C ASN A 370 4.15 27.71 16.49
N ASP A 371 4.44 28.43 15.41
CA ASP A 371 5.30 29.62 15.26
C ASP A 371 6.78 29.37 14.92
N ASP A 372 7.29 28.13 14.98
CA ASP A 372 8.65 27.86 14.50
C ASP A 372 8.74 28.13 12.98
N VAL A 373 9.86 28.71 12.53
CA VAL A 373 10.18 28.85 11.09
C VAL A 373 11.27 27.84 10.73
N VAL A 374 10.95 26.95 9.79
CA VAL A 374 11.83 25.86 9.36
C VAL A 374 12.30 26.09 7.93
N VAL A 375 13.61 26.04 7.68
CA VAL A 375 14.17 26.13 6.34
C VAL A 375 14.29 24.73 5.76
N MET A 376 13.42 24.40 4.81
CA MET A 376 13.36 23.10 4.14
C MET A 376 14.63 22.84 3.34
N LYS A 377 14.87 21.58 2.94
CA LYS A 377 15.99 21.21 2.07
C LYS A 377 16.02 21.99 0.75
N SER A 378 14.84 22.35 0.25
CA SER A 378 14.67 23.16 -0.96
C SER A 378 15.20 24.60 -0.83
N GLY A 379 15.52 25.05 0.38
CA GLY A 379 15.84 26.43 0.70
C GLY A 379 14.61 27.28 1.04
N LYS A 380 13.39 26.79 0.79
CA LYS A 380 12.14 27.50 1.16
C LYS A 380 11.94 27.47 2.67
N SER A 381 11.59 28.61 3.25
CA SER A 381 11.25 28.78 4.65
C SER A 381 9.75 28.55 4.90
N VAL A 382 9.43 27.83 5.97
CA VAL A 382 8.06 27.44 6.33
C VAL A 382 7.74 27.87 7.76
N GLU A 383 6.76 28.75 7.92
CA GLU A 383 6.15 29.10 9.21
C GLU A 383 5.18 27.99 9.61
N VAL A 384 5.49 27.30 10.70
CA VAL A 384 4.69 26.19 11.20
C VAL A 384 3.52 26.74 11.99
N MET A 385 2.31 26.65 11.45
CA MET A 385 1.10 27.10 12.16
C MET A 385 0.36 25.95 12.85
N ASN A 386 0.62 24.70 12.42
CA ASN A 386 0.04 23.53 13.06
C ASN A 386 1.00 22.33 12.97
N THR A 387 1.46 21.84 14.11
CA THR A 387 2.37 20.69 14.22
C THR A 387 1.72 19.33 13.90
N ASP A 388 0.40 19.28 13.73
CA ASP A 388 -0.38 18.14 13.22
C ASP A 388 -0.47 18.10 11.69
N ALA A 389 0.22 19.04 11.02
CA ALA A 389 0.43 19.06 9.58
C ALA A 389 1.90 18.75 9.27
N GLU A 390 2.40 17.68 9.88
CA GLU A 390 3.77 17.19 9.83
C GLU A 390 4.09 16.43 8.53
N GLY A 391 3.12 15.69 7.99
CA GLY A 391 3.33 14.82 6.83
C GLY A 391 3.88 15.59 5.63
N ARG A 392 3.33 16.77 5.37
CA ARG A 392 3.79 17.63 4.26
C ARG A 392 5.21 18.17 4.48
N MET A 393 5.63 18.38 5.74
CA MET A 393 6.98 18.81 6.08
C MET A 393 7.98 17.70 5.75
N VAL A 394 7.72 16.48 6.23
CA VAL A 394 8.64 15.35 6.00
C VAL A 394 8.70 14.95 4.52
N LEU A 395 7.57 15.02 3.82
CA LEU A 395 7.49 14.77 2.39
C LEU A 395 8.19 15.84 1.56
N GLY A 396 8.12 17.10 1.98
CA GLY A 396 8.80 18.21 1.32
C GLY A 396 10.31 17.96 1.15
N ASP A 397 10.98 17.56 2.23
CA ASP A 397 12.39 17.16 2.19
C ASP A 397 12.60 15.88 1.37
N GLY A 398 11.66 14.94 1.43
CA GLY A 398 11.72 13.69 0.66
C GLY A 398 11.63 13.87 -0.85
N VAL A 399 10.68 14.68 -1.34
CA VAL A 399 10.54 14.97 -2.77
C VAL A 399 11.69 15.83 -3.26
N HIS A 400 12.22 16.73 -2.42
CA HIS A 400 13.44 17.46 -2.78
C HIS A 400 14.62 16.51 -2.95
N TYR A 401 14.86 15.62 -1.98
CA TYR A 401 15.91 14.59 -2.10
C TYR A 401 15.75 13.78 -3.39
N ALA A 402 14.54 13.24 -3.61
CA ALA A 402 14.26 12.38 -4.74
C ALA A 402 14.45 13.09 -6.10
N THR A 403 14.17 14.40 -6.15
CA THR A 403 14.31 15.20 -7.36
C THR A 403 15.67 15.86 -7.54
N ALA A 404 16.47 16.08 -6.48
CA ALA A 404 17.70 16.90 -6.50
C ALA A 404 19.00 16.16 -6.13
N GLU A 405 18.94 15.23 -5.19
CA GLU A 405 20.13 14.70 -4.49
C GLU A 405 20.55 13.33 -5.03
N GLN A 406 19.67 12.73 -5.83
CA GLN A 406 19.91 11.52 -6.60
C GLN A 406 20.82 11.78 -7.81
N ASP A 407 21.62 10.79 -8.19
CA ASP A 407 22.47 10.81 -9.40
C ASP A 407 21.71 10.72 -10.74
N PHE A 408 20.37 10.69 -10.69
CA PHE A 408 19.49 10.77 -11.86
C PHE A 408 18.34 11.73 -11.56
N VAL A 409 17.75 12.29 -12.62
CA VAL A 409 16.53 13.11 -12.52
C VAL A 409 15.33 12.23 -12.89
N PRO A 410 14.30 12.12 -12.03
CA PRO A 410 13.11 11.36 -12.36
C PRO A 410 12.31 12.04 -13.50
N ASP A 411 11.71 11.23 -14.37
CA ASP A 411 10.73 11.66 -15.38
C ASP A 411 9.30 11.75 -14.80
N LEU A 412 9.08 11.13 -13.63
CA LEU A 412 7.80 11.04 -12.93
C LEU A 412 8.07 10.88 -11.43
N LEU A 413 7.37 11.65 -10.61
CA LEU A 413 7.39 11.51 -9.16
C LEU A 413 6.01 11.14 -8.63
N ILE A 414 5.94 10.05 -7.88
CA ILE A 414 4.73 9.63 -7.15
C ILE A 414 4.99 9.86 -5.66
N ASP A 415 4.17 10.68 -5.03
CA ASP A 415 4.14 10.81 -3.57
C ASP A 415 2.87 10.13 -3.03
N MET A 416 3.00 9.40 -1.92
CA MET A 416 1.88 8.70 -1.29
C MET A 416 1.87 8.93 0.22
N ALA A 417 0.73 9.35 0.75
CA ALA A 417 0.63 9.75 2.14
C ALA A 417 -0.77 9.55 2.72
N THR A 418 -0.83 9.16 3.99
CA THR A 418 -2.00 9.34 4.84
C THR A 418 -2.05 10.81 5.30
N LEU A 419 -2.41 11.73 4.39
CA LEU A 419 -2.03 13.13 4.60
C LEU A 419 -3.10 13.94 5.32
N THR A 420 -4.38 13.81 4.95
CA THR A 420 -5.40 14.73 5.46
C THR A 420 -6.72 14.06 5.84
N GLY A 421 -7.37 14.57 6.88
CA GLY A 421 -8.79 14.28 7.14
C GLY A 421 -9.70 14.78 6.01
N ALA A 422 -9.29 15.84 5.29
CA ALA A 422 -10.02 16.40 4.17
C ALA A 422 -10.19 15.42 3.00
N GLN A 423 -9.26 14.47 2.85
CA GLN A 423 -9.37 13.37 1.88
C GLN A 423 -10.68 12.59 2.05
N GLY A 424 -10.98 12.14 3.27
CA GLY A 424 -12.19 11.36 3.54
C GLY A 424 -13.48 12.15 3.30
N ILE A 425 -13.43 13.46 3.52
CA ILE A 425 -14.55 14.36 3.22
C ILE A 425 -14.73 14.52 1.70
N ALA A 426 -13.63 14.61 0.95
CA ALA A 426 -13.65 14.83 -0.50
C ALA A 426 -13.98 13.56 -1.30
N THR A 427 -13.32 12.44 -1.02
CA THR A 427 -13.36 11.22 -1.85
C THR A 427 -13.79 9.98 -1.07
N GLY A 428 -14.15 10.11 0.21
CA GLY A 428 -14.62 8.99 1.02
C GLY A 428 -13.51 8.05 1.48
N SER A 429 -13.90 6.87 1.97
CA SER A 429 -12.98 5.95 2.65
C SER A 429 -12.36 4.86 1.77
N LYS A 430 -12.71 4.81 0.49
CA LYS A 430 -12.25 3.78 -0.46
C LYS A 430 -11.47 4.35 -1.65
N HIS A 431 -11.62 5.64 -1.92
CA HIS A 431 -10.91 6.33 -3.00
C HIS A 431 -9.87 7.28 -2.43
N ALA A 432 -8.62 7.12 -2.81
CA ALA A 432 -7.60 8.13 -2.52
C ALA A 432 -7.87 9.41 -3.32
N GLY A 433 -7.49 10.55 -2.77
CA GLY A 433 -7.47 11.83 -3.46
C GLY A 433 -6.21 11.96 -4.32
N ILE A 434 -6.36 12.23 -5.61
CA ILE A 434 -5.23 12.43 -6.53
C ILE A 434 -5.08 13.91 -6.84
N TYR A 435 -3.98 14.51 -6.38
CA TYR A 435 -3.54 15.84 -6.79
C TYR A 435 -2.40 15.66 -7.80
N ALA A 436 -2.60 16.06 -9.05
CA ALA A 436 -1.65 15.76 -10.12
C ALA A 436 -1.41 16.98 -11.03
N SER A 437 -0.14 17.24 -11.33
CA SER A 437 0.26 18.38 -12.18
C SER A 437 0.14 18.14 -13.68
N ASP A 438 -0.16 16.91 -14.08
CA ASP A 438 -0.40 16.52 -15.47
C ASP A 438 -1.69 15.71 -15.60
N VAL A 439 -2.56 16.14 -16.51
CA VAL A 439 -3.86 15.50 -16.77
C VAL A 439 -3.74 14.07 -17.32
N GLY A 440 -2.64 13.76 -18.01
CA GLY A 440 -2.35 12.41 -18.50
C GLY A 440 -2.01 11.47 -17.34
N ALA A 441 -1.09 11.88 -16.47
CA ALA A 441 -0.71 11.15 -15.27
C ALA A 441 -1.89 10.95 -14.31
N GLU A 442 -2.75 11.96 -14.14
CA GLU A 442 -3.98 11.86 -13.35
C GLU A 442 -4.89 10.74 -13.89
N LYS A 443 -5.20 10.77 -15.19
CA LYS A 443 -6.04 9.76 -15.85
C LYS A 443 -5.43 8.37 -15.78
N ASP A 444 -4.12 8.28 -15.95
CA ASP A 444 -3.38 7.02 -15.87
C ASP A 444 -3.43 6.44 -14.45
N MET A 445 -3.33 7.28 -13.41
CA MET A 445 -3.45 6.86 -12.01
C MET A 445 -4.87 6.42 -11.66
N VAL A 446 -5.90 7.17 -12.11
CA VAL A 446 -7.30 6.77 -11.93
C VAL A 446 -7.57 5.43 -12.61
N HIS A 447 -7.10 5.25 -13.84
CA HIS A 447 -7.24 3.99 -14.56
C HIS A 447 -6.52 2.83 -13.84
N ALA A 448 -5.31 3.05 -13.34
CA ALA A 448 -4.60 2.06 -12.53
C ALA A 448 -5.38 1.69 -11.27
N GLY A 449 -6.04 2.65 -10.62
CA GLY A 449 -6.91 2.40 -9.48
C GLY A 449 -8.11 1.51 -9.82
N LEU A 450 -8.73 1.73 -10.98
CA LEU A 450 -9.82 0.87 -11.48
C LEU A 450 -9.34 -0.55 -11.78
N GLN A 451 -8.14 -0.72 -12.35
CA GLN A 451 -7.59 -2.04 -12.70
C GLN A 451 -7.04 -2.80 -11.50
N SER A 452 -6.52 -2.11 -10.48
CA SER A 452 -5.93 -2.72 -9.27
C SER A 452 -6.93 -2.98 -8.16
N GLY A 453 -8.07 -2.27 -8.14
CA GLY A 453 -8.99 -2.27 -7.01
C GLY A 453 -8.55 -1.40 -5.82
N ASP A 454 -7.46 -0.64 -5.97
CA ASP A 454 -7.03 0.43 -5.07
C ASP A 454 -7.51 1.76 -5.66
N LEU A 455 -8.76 2.13 -5.37
CA LEU A 455 -9.48 3.16 -6.11
C LEU A 455 -8.93 4.56 -5.86
N CYS A 456 -9.06 5.41 -6.88
CA CYS A 456 -8.58 6.79 -6.88
C CYS A 456 -9.66 7.73 -7.43
N TYR A 457 -9.67 8.97 -6.96
CA TYR A 457 -10.49 10.04 -7.53
C TYR A 457 -9.73 11.37 -7.52
N PRO A 458 -9.77 12.16 -8.62
CA PRO A 458 -9.09 13.45 -8.67
C PRO A 458 -9.62 14.44 -7.62
N VAL A 459 -8.69 15.17 -6.99
CA VAL A 459 -8.99 16.40 -6.26
C VAL A 459 -8.53 17.61 -7.09
N LEU A 460 -8.93 18.81 -6.69
CA LEU A 460 -8.63 20.03 -7.47
C LEU A 460 -7.11 20.24 -7.58
N TYR A 461 -6.60 20.42 -8.79
CA TYR A 461 -5.26 20.97 -9.04
C TYR A 461 -5.42 22.43 -9.49
N CYS A 462 -5.10 23.38 -8.62
CA CYS A 462 -5.15 24.81 -8.91
C CYS A 462 -4.13 25.58 -8.06
N PRO A 463 -2.82 25.45 -8.37
CA PRO A 463 -1.74 26.02 -7.56
C PRO A 463 -1.90 27.51 -7.24
N GLU A 464 -2.42 28.30 -8.18
CA GLU A 464 -2.67 29.73 -8.04
C GLU A 464 -3.68 30.07 -6.92
N TYR A 465 -4.64 29.20 -6.62
CA TYR A 465 -5.59 29.36 -5.51
C TYR A 465 -5.05 28.75 -4.21
N HIS A 466 -4.16 27.77 -4.30
CA HIS A 466 -3.52 27.20 -3.12
C HIS A 466 -2.44 28.14 -2.56
N GLU A 467 -1.69 28.82 -3.43
CA GLU A 467 -0.65 29.78 -3.04
C GLU A 467 -1.19 30.90 -2.15
N GLU A 468 -2.33 31.50 -2.49
CA GLU A 468 -2.89 32.64 -1.76
C GLU A 468 -3.22 32.31 -0.29
N VAL A 469 -3.62 31.07 -0.01
CA VAL A 469 -3.98 30.65 1.35
C VAL A 469 -2.79 30.21 2.18
N TYR A 470 -1.61 30.03 1.58
CA TYR A 470 -0.37 29.67 2.29
C TYR A 470 0.53 30.86 2.66
N LYS A 471 0.13 32.09 2.34
CA LYS A 471 0.93 33.29 2.63
C LYS A 471 1.30 33.38 4.11
N SER A 472 2.60 33.54 4.36
CA SER A 472 3.20 33.88 5.66
C SER A 472 3.70 35.33 5.64
N PRO A 473 3.62 36.08 6.75
CA PRO A 473 4.24 37.40 6.86
C PRO A 473 5.77 37.35 7.05
N CYS A 474 6.35 36.21 7.42
CA CYS A 474 7.76 36.10 7.84
C CYS A 474 8.54 34.94 7.21
N ALA A 475 7.88 34.08 6.43
CA ALA A 475 8.48 32.96 5.71
C ALA A 475 7.93 32.89 4.27
N ASP A 476 8.49 32.02 3.43
CA ASP A 476 8.02 31.83 2.05
C ASP A 476 6.60 31.26 2.01
N MET A 477 6.25 30.40 2.98
CA MET A 477 4.91 29.84 3.12
C MET A 477 4.60 29.39 4.55
N ARG A 478 3.32 29.15 4.85
CA ARG A 478 2.86 28.42 6.03
C ARG A 478 2.80 26.92 5.77
N ASN A 479 2.75 26.12 6.82
CA ASN A 479 2.46 24.69 6.68
C ASN A 479 0.97 24.35 6.67
N VAL A 480 0.05 25.27 6.96
CA VAL A 480 -1.40 25.06 6.75
C VAL A 480 -2.03 26.28 6.07
N ALA A 481 -3.15 26.05 5.39
CA ALA A 481 -3.92 27.12 4.78
C ALA A 481 -4.52 28.05 5.86
N ASN A 482 -4.51 29.35 5.60
CA ASN A 482 -5.12 30.38 6.46
C ASN A 482 -6.66 30.31 6.49
N SER A 483 -7.27 29.51 5.61
CA SER A 483 -8.72 29.31 5.50
C SER A 483 -9.06 27.82 5.56
N PRO A 484 -10.06 27.41 6.37
CA PRO A 484 -10.41 26.00 6.58
C PRO A 484 -11.13 25.35 5.39
N ALA A 485 -11.74 26.13 4.50
CA ALA A 485 -12.55 25.64 3.38
C ALA A 485 -11.86 25.85 2.01
N SER A 486 -10.57 25.53 1.92
CA SER A 486 -9.73 25.83 0.75
C SER A 486 -9.18 24.57 0.07
N ALA A 487 -10.01 23.53 -0.11
CA ALA A 487 -9.63 22.26 -0.73
C ALA A 487 -8.45 21.54 -0.01
N GLY A 488 -8.66 21.15 1.25
CA GLY A 488 -7.60 20.72 2.17
C GLY A 488 -6.66 19.61 1.68
N SER A 489 -7.16 18.60 0.94
CA SER A 489 -6.30 17.54 0.38
C SER A 489 -5.40 18.09 -0.73
N SER A 490 -5.95 18.92 -1.63
CA SER A 490 -5.18 19.64 -2.66
C SER A 490 -4.14 20.57 -2.06
N CYS A 491 -4.48 21.32 -1.02
CA CYS A 491 -3.51 22.16 -0.31
C CYS A 491 -2.36 21.32 0.28
N GLY A 492 -2.64 20.11 0.76
CA GLY A 492 -1.61 19.16 1.20
C GLY A 492 -0.64 18.80 0.08
N GLY A 493 -1.17 18.40 -1.08
CA GLY A 493 -0.38 18.10 -2.28
C GLY A 493 0.41 19.30 -2.80
N TYR A 494 -0.21 20.49 -2.85
CA TYR A 494 0.45 21.74 -3.24
C TYR A 494 1.67 22.05 -2.37
N PHE A 495 1.57 21.89 -1.04
CA PHE A 495 2.71 22.14 -0.14
C PHE A 495 3.92 21.29 -0.54
N VAL A 496 3.69 20.00 -0.81
CA VAL A 496 4.75 19.06 -1.19
C VAL A 496 5.31 19.43 -2.57
N GLU A 497 4.45 19.77 -3.53
CA GLU A 497 4.86 20.19 -4.88
C GLU A 497 5.83 21.38 -4.85
N GLN A 498 5.63 22.33 -3.94
CA GLN A 498 6.52 23.48 -3.80
C GLN A 498 7.97 23.10 -3.44
N GLN A 499 8.20 21.90 -2.91
CA GLN A 499 9.53 21.47 -2.47
C GLN A 499 10.30 20.71 -3.56
N LEU A 500 9.65 20.41 -4.69
CA LEU A 500 10.29 19.80 -5.85
C LEU A 500 11.44 20.68 -6.35
N ASN A 501 12.55 20.06 -6.71
CA ASN A 501 13.67 20.77 -7.29
C ASN A 501 13.35 21.23 -8.71
N GLU A 502 13.79 22.43 -9.08
CA GLU A 502 13.53 23.02 -10.39
C GLU A 502 14.06 22.19 -11.56
N ARG A 503 15.05 21.31 -11.35
CA ARG A 503 15.57 20.41 -12.40
C ARG A 503 14.57 19.32 -12.79
N PHE A 504 13.61 19.00 -11.93
CA PHE A 504 12.53 18.09 -12.22
C PHE A 504 11.46 18.78 -13.06
N LYS A 505 11.12 18.20 -14.21
CA LYS A 505 10.14 18.73 -15.17
C LYS A 505 9.00 17.75 -15.47
N GLY A 506 9.00 16.59 -14.81
CA GLY A 506 8.03 15.54 -15.02
C GLY A 506 6.71 15.76 -14.28
N PRO A 507 5.71 14.89 -14.48
CA PRO A 507 4.49 14.90 -13.70
C PRO A 507 4.76 14.62 -12.22
N PHE A 508 4.14 15.42 -11.36
CA PHE A 508 4.01 15.15 -9.93
C PHE A 508 2.63 14.56 -9.67
N VAL A 509 2.57 13.38 -9.03
CA VAL A 509 1.32 12.71 -8.67
C VAL A 509 1.32 12.47 -7.17
N HIS A 510 0.51 13.25 -6.44
CA HIS A 510 0.28 13.09 -5.02
C HIS A 510 -0.96 12.22 -4.77
N VAL A 511 -0.80 11.20 -3.94
CA VAL A 511 -1.85 10.24 -3.55
C VAL A 511 -2.14 10.39 -2.06
N ASP A 512 -3.22 11.11 -1.73
CA ASP A 512 -3.74 11.20 -0.36
C ASP A 512 -4.64 9.99 -0.08
N MET A 513 -4.15 9.05 0.72
CA MET A 513 -4.76 7.75 1.00
C MET A 513 -5.06 7.55 2.49
N ALA A 514 -5.30 8.65 3.22
CA ALA A 514 -5.57 8.67 4.66
C ALA A 514 -6.61 7.65 5.13
N TYR A 515 -7.77 7.57 4.46
CA TYR A 515 -8.81 6.61 4.82
C TYR A 515 -8.69 5.26 4.09
N PRO A 516 -8.36 5.20 2.79
CA PRO A 516 -8.17 3.92 2.09
C PRO A 516 -7.12 3.00 2.71
N CYS A 517 -6.15 3.52 3.47
CA CYS A 517 -5.09 2.73 4.11
C CYS A 517 -5.59 1.73 5.16
N SER A 518 -6.80 1.91 5.70
CA SER A 518 -7.36 1.06 6.75
C SER A 518 -8.88 0.92 6.66
N ASN A 519 -9.42 -0.10 7.33
CA ASN A 519 -10.84 -0.30 7.55
C ASN A 519 -11.07 -0.94 8.93
N THR A 520 -12.29 -1.40 9.21
CA THR A 520 -12.65 -2.04 10.48
C THR A 520 -11.72 -3.19 10.90
N ALA A 521 -11.17 -3.96 9.96
CA ALA A 521 -10.28 -5.08 10.24
C ALA A 521 -8.82 -4.66 10.52
N GLY A 522 -8.43 -3.45 10.13
CA GLY A 522 -7.06 -2.94 10.22
C GLY A 522 -6.56 -2.42 8.87
N ALA A 523 -5.27 -2.57 8.62
CA ALA A 523 -4.63 -2.13 7.38
C ALA A 523 -5.18 -2.83 6.12
N THR A 524 -5.27 -2.12 5.01
CA THR A 524 -5.76 -2.68 3.72
C THR A 524 -4.66 -3.11 2.77
N GLY A 525 -3.41 -2.66 2.99
CA GLY A 525 -2.33 -2.83 2.02
C GLY A 525 -2.44 -1.90 0.80
N TYR A 526 -3.32 -0.90 0.86
CA TYR A 526 -3.57 0.06 -0.24
C TYR A 526 -2.29 0.70 -0.75
N GLY A 527 -2.22 0.89 -2.07
CA GLY A 527 -1.16 1.62 -2.76
C GLY A 527 -0.17 0.69 -3.44
N VAL A 528 -0.01 -0.53 -2.93
CA VAL A 528 0.90 -1.54 -3.51
C VAL A 528 0.49 -1.89 -4.94
N THR A 529 -0.77 -2.28 -5.13
CA THR A 529 -1.26 -2.73 -6.44
C THR A 529 -1.58 -1.55 -7.34
N LEU A 530 -1.98 -0.39 -6.78
CA LEU A 530 -2.13 0.86 -7.53
C LEU A 530 -0.85 1.22 -8.29
N VAL A 531 0.27 1.30 -7.57
CA VAL A 531 1.57 1.67 -8.16
C VAL A 531 2.05 0.59 -9.12
N PHE A 532 1.88 -0.69 -8.77
CA PHE A 532 2.23 -1.79 -9.67
C PHE A 532 1.50 -1.66 -11.02
N GLU A 533 0.18 -1.45 -11.02
CA GLU A 533 -0.60 -1.26 -12.25
C GLU A 533 -0.21 0.00 -13.02
N PHE A 534 -0.03 1.11 -12.30
CA PHE A 534 0.34 2.40 -12.89
C PHE A 534 1.67 2.29 -13.64
N LEU A 535 2.66 1.66 -13.04
CA LEU A 535 3.99 1.47 -13.63
C LEU A 535 4.05 0.36 -14.67
N ARG A 536 3.16 -0.63 -14.61
CA ARG A 536 3.11 -1.74 -15.58
C ARG A 536 2.64 -1.29 -16.96
N LYS A 537 2.04 -0.11 -17.07
CA LYS A 537 1.48 0.39 -18.33
C LYS A 537 2.59 0.70 -19.35
N GLN A 538 2.52 0.06 -20.52
CA GLN A 538 3.10 0.59 -21.75
C GLN A 538 2.00 1.27 -22.56
N LYS A 539 2.26 2.51 -23.01
CA LYS A 539 1.42 3.21 -23.98
C LYS A 539 1.54 2.48 -25.33
N HIS A 540 0.43 2.46 -26.07
CA HIS A 540 0.34 2.03 -27.46
C HIS A 540 1.40 2.65 -28.35
#